data_AF-I0H5W9-F1
#
_entry.id   AF-I0H5W9-F1
#
_cell.length_a   1.000
_cell.length_b   1.000
_cell.length_c   1.000
_cell.angle_alpha   90.00
_cell.angle_beta   90.00
_cell.angle_gamma   90.00
#
_symmetry.space_group_name_H-M   'P 1'
#
loop_
_entity.id
_entity.type
_entity.pdbx_description
1 polymer ?
#
loop_
_entity_poly.entity_id
_entity_poly.type
_entity_poly.pdbx_seq_one_letter_code
_entity_poly.pdbx_strand_id
1 'polypeptide(L)'
;MSRAGQRAHHNQLLRRVAWEPGLRPNGGPIEAIVVPAARRAHRLRTVAELAADCGAVLVVLASHDCDLDKAAAEVARIPGCRALLAAIPDDGAGRLTPATSAERFRALSAGRSSNLSLKRNLGLLLARHLGWQKIMFVDDDIIRLTPHLVARVAHHLDGNRYAGLRTVSFPDNSVVCHAIRAIGRPQGIFVSGAALGVNVGADLLDVFPDAYNEDWFALAGEARRNGVADVGEVRQLEFDPFDDPQRAAFEEFGDLVAEGLYGLFNDGFDASRATADYWEGFIEERAELIMDIRRQHGAREHVQAVKSLNEALYQLDRIRPADCVAFLRAWAEDQTAFAARAQDARENRCDYPEAFTELGITRWREASFGHAPLSLAGARR
;
A
#
# COMPACT_ATOMS: atom_id res chain seq x y z
N MET A 1 17.05 28.93 -3.55
CA MET A 1 17.16 27.74 -2.69
C MET A 1 15.74 27.25 -2.47
N SER A 2 15.43 26.00 -2.80
CA SER A 2 14.15 25.40 -2.40
C SER A 2 14.14 25.38 -0.87
N ARG A 3 13.03 25.79 -0.27
CA ARG A 3 12.81 25.56 1.15
C ARG A 3 12.57 24.05 1.23
N ALA A 4 13.43 23.32 1.94
CA ALA A 4 13.08 21.95 2.30
C ALA A 4 11.78 22.00 3.14
N GLY A 5 11.24 20.85 3.53
CA GLY A 5 10.11 20.83 4.44
C GLY A 5 8.88 20.10 3.93
N GLN A 6 8.27 19.39 4.86
CA GLN A 6 7.02 18.68 4.65
C GLN A 6 5.92 19.65 4.24
N ARG A 7 5.11 19.23 3.27
CA ARG A 7 4.01 20.04 2.73
C ARG A 7 2.70 19.65 3.42
N ALA A 8 1.80 20.61 3.58
CA ALA A 8 0.47 20.31 4.10
C ALA A 8 -0.35 19.41 3.15
N HIS A 9 -0.01 19.36 1.86
CA HIS A 9 -0.65 18.47 0.88
C HIS A 9 0.21 18.33 -0.41
N HIS A 10 -0.03 17.25 -1.16
CA HIS A 10 0.57 16.97 -2.48
C HIS A 10 -0.44 17.02 -3.62
N ASN A 11 -1.49 17.83 -3.51
CA ASN A 11 -2.63 17.84 -4.45
C ASN A 11 -2.23 18.11 -5.91
N GLN A 12 -1.13 18.83 -6.16
CA GLN A 12 -0.65 19.08 -7.52
C GLN A 12 -0.01 17.87 -8.20
N LEU A 13 0.32 16.82 -7.42
CA LEU A 13 0.76 15.52 -7.91
C LEU A 13 -0.43 14.55 -8.11
N LEU A 14 -1.65 15.02 -7.87
CA LEU A 14 -2.89 14.32 -8.22
C LEU A 14 -3.51 14.95 -9.46
N ARG A 15 -4.08 14.10 -10.30
CA ARG A 15 -4.96 14.53 -11.37
C ARG A 15 -6.39 14.11 -11.02
N ARG A 16 -7.17 15.06 -10.51
CA ARG A 16 -8.60 14.83 -10.26
C ARG A 16 -9.30 14.54 -11.58
N VAL A 17 -9.93 13.39 -11.67
CA VAL A 17 -10.71 13.02 -12.84
C VAL A 17 -12.15 13.47 -12.67
N ALA A 18 -12.74 14.00 -13.73
CA ALA A 18 -14.14 14.41 -13.71
C ALA A 18 -15.04 13.19 -13.46
N TRP A 19 -16.19 13.44 -12.84
CA TRP A 19 -17.24 12.43 -12.78
C TRP A 19 -17.96 12.42 -14.13
N GLU A 20 -18.00 11.25 -14.78
CA GLU A 20 -18.73 11.04 -16.03
C GLU A 20 -19.68 9.85 -15.86
N PRO A 21 -21.00 10.04 -16.04
CA PRO A 21 -21.95 8.95 -15.94
C PRO A 21 -21.84 8.02 -17.15
N GLY A 22 -21.96 6.71 -16.92
CA GLY A 22 -22.00 5.70 -17.98
C GLY A 22 -20.65 5.30 -18.57
N LEU A 23 -19.53 5.67 -17.93
CA LEU A 23 -18.20 5.22 -18.32
C LEU A 23 -18.14 3.70 -18.44
N ARG A 24 -17.70 3.23 -19.61
CA ARG A 24 -17.32 1.84 -19.85
C ARG A 24 -15.81 1.79 -20.09
N PRO A 25 -15.08 0.88 -19.44
CA PRO A 25 -13.67 0.68 -19.78
C PRO A 25 -13.55 0.08 -21.18
N ASN A 26 -12.67 0.64 -22.01
CA ASN A 26 -12.33 0.12 -23.32
C ASN A 26 -11.45 -1.14 -23.21
N GLY A 27 -10.51 -1.16 -22.25
CA GLY A 27 -9.59 -2.26 -22.00
C GLY A 27 -10.10 -3.33 -21.04
N GLY A 28 -11.43 -3.45 -20.85
CA GLY A 28 -12.04 -4.44 -19.97
C GLY A 28 -12.12 -4.05 -18.48
N PRO A 29 -12.84 -4.84 -17.66
CA PRO A 29 -13.06 -4.58 -16.24
C PRO A 29 -11.79 -4.86 -15.40
N ILE A 30 -11.88 -4.64 -14.09
CA ILE A 30 -10.93 -5.20 -13.13
C ILE A 30 -11.10 -6.72 -13.10
N GLU A 31 -10.04 -7.47 -13.36
CA GLU A 31 -10.07 -8.94 -13.39
C GLU A 31 -9.88 -9.55 -12.01
N ALA A 32 -9.14 -8.87 -11.13
CA ALA A 32 -8.93 -9.29 -9.77
C ALA A 32 -8.89 -8.14 -8.75
N ILE A 33 -9.47 -8.38 -7.58
CA ILE A 33 -9.34 -7.54 -6.40
C ILE A 33 -8.39 -8.25 -5.44
N VAL A 34 -7.21 -7.69 -5.22
CA VAL A 34 -6.16 -8.23 -4.37
C VAL A 34 -6.20 -7.58 -3.00
N VAL A 35 -6.34 -8.39 -1.95
CA VAL A 35 -6.47 -7.96 -0.56
C VAL A 35 -5.26 -8.44 0.23
N PRO A 36 -4.34 -7.54 0.62
CA PRO A 36 -3.25 -7.87 1.54
C PRO A 36 -3.79 -7.99 2.97
N ALA A 37 -4.44 -9.11 3.27
CA ALA A 37 -5.19 -9.29 4.51
C ALA A 37 -4.27 -9.58 5.72
N ALA A 38 -4.49 -8.86 6.81
CA ALA A 38 -3.82 -9.05 8.10
C ALA A 38 -4.83 -9.21 9.25
N ARG A 39 -6.08 -8.78 9.05
CA ARG A 39 -7.15 -8.79 10.05
C ARG A 39 -8.02 -10.03 9.90
N ARG A 40 -8.84 -10.28 10.91
CA ARG A 40 -9.73 -11.46 10.97
C ARG A 40 -10.60 -11.60 9.71
N ALA A 41 -10.71 -12.83 9.22
CA ALA A 41 -11.41 -13.19 7.98
C ALA A 41 -12.81 -12.56 7.77
N HIS A 42 -13.61 -12.34 8.82
CA HIS A 42 -14.94 -11.71 8.68
C HIS A 42 -14.89 -10.29 8.08
N ARG A 43 -13.74 -9.61 8.16
CA ARG A 43 -13.50 -8.31 7.51
C ARG A 43 -13.52 -8.40 5.99
N LEU A 44 -13.24 -9.58 5.43
CA LEU A 44 -13.23 -9.81 3.99
C LEU A 44 -14.62 -9.82 3.36
N ARG A 45 -15.70 -9.87 4.15
CA ARG A 45 -17.07 -10.01 3.62
C ARG A 45 -17.41 -8.92 2.60
N THR A 46 -17.20 -7.66 2.96
CA THR A 46 -17.56 -6.52 2.12
C THR A 46 -16.80 -6.53 0.79
N VAL A 47 -15.49 -6.84 0.81
CA VAL A 47 -14.66 -6.88 -0.40
C VAL A 47 -14.94 -8.12 -1.25
N ALA A 48 -15.31 -9.24 -0.63
CA ALA A 48 -15.73 -10.45 -1.34
C ALA A 48 -17.10 -10.27 -2.03
N GLU A 49 -18.06 -9.60 -1.38
CA GLU A 49 -19.32 -9.17 -2.01
C GLU A 49 -19.06 -8.24 -3.21
N LEU A 50 -18.17 -7.26 -3.03
CA LEU A 50 -17.75 -6.36 -4.11
C LEU A 50 -17.12 -7.11 -5.28
N ALA A 51 -16.23 -8.07 -5.02
CA ALA A 51 -15.59 -8.87 -6.06
C ALA A 51 -16.62 -9.68 -6.85
N ALA A 52 -17.58 -10.30 -6.15
CA ALA A 52 -18.69 -11.03 -6.78
C ALA A 52 -19.55 -10.10 -7.67
N ASP A 53 -19.94 -8.94 -7.17
CA ASP A 53 -20.74 -7.95 -7.91
C ASP A 53 -20.01 -7.42 -9.15
N CYS A 54 -18.67 -7.31 -9.09
CA CYS A 54 -17.85 -6.88 -10.22
C CYS A 54 -17.50 -8.01 -11.19
N GLY A 55 -17.79 -9.27 -10.84
CA GLY A 55 -17.32 -10.45 -11.58
C GLY A 55 -15.81 -10.69 -11.49
N ALA A 56 -15.11 -10.02 -10.58
CA ALA A 56 -13.66 -10.12 -10.39
C ALA A 56 -13.30 -11.33 -9.52
N VAL A 57 -12.08 -11.86 -9.69
CA VAL A 57 -11.51 -12.85 -8.78
C VAL A 57 -11.02 -12.13 -7.51
N LEU A 58 -11.44 -12.61 -6.33
CA LEU A 58 -10.87 -12.13 -5.07
C LEU A 58 -9.53 -12.85 -4.81
N VAL A 59 -8.44 -12.12 -4.65
CA VAL A 59 -7.16 -12.69 -4.22
C VAL A 59 -6.89 -12.25 -2.80
N VAL A 60 -6.84 -13.17 -1.84
CA VAL A 60 -6.53 -12.87 -0.44
C VAL A 60 -5.14 -13.36 -0.10
N LEU A 61 -4.26 -12.43 0.23
CA LEU A 61 -2.89 -12.71 0.67
C LEU A 61 -2.82 -12.54 2.18
N ALA A 62 -3.08 -13.64 2.89
CA ALA A 62 -3.36 -13.67 4.31
C ALA A 62 -2.09 -13.78 5.17
N SER A 63 -2.00 -12.99 6.23
CA SER A 63 -1.06 -13.18 7.35
C SER A 63 -1.71 -12.78 8.68
N HIS A 64 -0.95 -12.86 9.78
CA HIS A 64 -1.37 -12.48 11.12
C HIS A 64 -2.74 -13.10 11.52
N ASP A 65 -3.76 -12.28 11.78
CA ASP A 65 -5.08 -12.71 12.25
C ASP A 65 -5.99 -13.26 11.13
N CYS A 66 -5.57 -13.14 9.88
CA CYS A 66 -6.31 -13.67 8.74
C CYS A 66 -6.01 -15.16 8.53
N ASP A 67 -6.83 -16.03 9.11
CA ASP A 67 -6.75 -17.47 8.85
C ASP A 67 -7.36 -17.88 7.50
N LEU A 68 -6.64 -18.70 6.74
CA LEU A 68 -7.03 -19.15 5.40
C LEU A 68 -8.35 -19.94 5.37
N ASP A 69 -8.57 -20.83 6.32
CA ASP A 69 -9.76 -21.69 6.32
C ASP A 69 -11.00 -20.88 6.72
N LYS A 70 -10.85 -19.94 7.65
CA LYS A 70 -11.90 -18.96 7.96
C LYS A 70 -12.18 -18.03 6.79
N ALA A 71 -11.16 -17.57 6.07
CA ALA A 71 -11.35 -16.76 4.86
C ALA A 71 -12.11 -17.54 3.77
N ALA A 72 -11.75 -18.81 3.54
CA ALA A 72 -12.48 -19.70 2.63
C ALA A 72 -13.94 -19.88 3.05
N ALA A 73 -14.20 -20.01 4.36
CA ALA A 73 -15.55 -20.13 4.89
C ALA A 73 -16.38 -18.84 4.71
N GLU A 74 -15.78 -17.65 4.76
CA GLU A 74 -16.48 -16.40 4.42
C GLU A 74 -16.80 -16.35 2.92
N VAL A 75 -15.84 -16.66 2.04
CA VAL A 75 -16.04 -16.70 0.58
C VAL A 75 -17.15 -17.66 0.19
N ALA A 76 -17.19 -18.85 0.79
CA ALA A 76 -18.19 -19.88 0.48
C ALA A 76 -19.64 -19.46 0.75
N ARG A 77 -19.85 -18.40 1.56
CA ARG A 77 -21.17 -17.86 1.91
C ARG A 77 -21.66 -16.77 0.97
N ILE A 78 -20.81 -16.27 0.07
CA ILE A 78 -21.10 -15.09 -0.76
C ILE A 78 -21.43 -15.54 -2.19
N PRO A 79 -22.69 -15.45 -2.64
CA PRO A 79 -23.10 -15.87 -3.97
C PRO A 79 -22.26 -15.23 -5.08
N GLY A 80 -21.79 -16.04 -6.02
CA GLY A 80 -20.99 -15.58 -7.16
C GLY A 80 -19.51 -15.27 -6.84
N CYS A 81 -19.10 -15.26 -5.57
CA CYS A 81 -17.70 -15.01 -5.22
C CYS A 81 -16.81 -16.20 -5.61
N ARG A 82 -15.67 -15.88 -6.23
CA ARG A 82 -14.57 -16.81 -6.54
C ARG A 82 -13.29 -16.22 -5.98
N ALA A 83 -12.50 -17.02 -5.29
CA ALA A 83 -11.30 -16.54 -4.62
C ALA A 83 -10.08 -17.46 -4.75
N LEU A 84 -8.91 -16.84 -4.81
CA LEU A 84 -7.61 -17.45 -4.58
C LEU A 84 -7.11 -16.98 -3.22
N LEU A 85 -6.84 -17.92 -2.32
CA LEU A 85 -6.45 -17.62 -0.94
C LEU A 85 -5.05 -18.18 -0.70
N ALA A 86 -4.10 -17.34 -0.28
CA ALA A 86 -2.72 -17.75 -0.01
C ALA A 86 -2.25 -17.25 1.36
N ALA A 87 -1.54 -18.09 2.10
CA ALA A 87 -0.88 -17.69 3.34
C ALA A 87 0.51 -17.15 2.99
N ILE A 88 0.77 -15.91 3.39
CA ILE A 88 2.04 -15.22 3.20
C ILE A 88 2.68 -15.07 4.58
N PRO A 89 3.83 -15.72 4.82
CA PRO A 89 4.46 -15.65 6.13
C PRO A 89 5.15 -14.28 6.33
N ASP A 90 5.40 -13.92 7.59
CA ASP A 90 5.97 -12.62 7.95
C ASP A 90 7.48 -12.53 7.71
N ASP A 91 8.18 -13.67 7.68
CA ASP A 91 9.59 -13.81 7.29
C ASP A 91 9.79 -13.86 5.77
N GLY A 92 8.70 -13.80 5.00
CA GLY A 92 8.67 -13.68 3.55
C GLY A 92 8.30 -14.98 2.81
N ALA A 93 7.50 -14.84 1.76
CA ALA A 93 7.30 -15.89 0.75
C ALA A 93 8.43 -15.82 -0.29
N GLY A 94 8.81 -16.98 -0.84
CA GLY A 94 10.03 -17.19 -1.59
C GLY A 94 10.40 -16.13 -2.65
N ARG A 95 11.72 -15.99 -2.82
CA ARG A 95 12.44 -15.32 -3.94
C ARG A 95 12.33 -13.80 -4.07
N LEU A 96 11.40 -13.12 -3.40
CA LEU A 96 11.37 -11.65 -3.38
C LEU A 96 12.05 -11.11 -2.12
N THR A 97 13.27 -10.61 -2.27
CA THR A 97 14.01 -9.94 -1.20
C THR A 97 14.53 -8.62 -1.74
N PRO A 98 13.71 -7.55 -1.68
CA PRO A 98 14.12 -6.23 -2.14
C PRO A 98 15.38 -5.76 -1.39
N ALA A 99 16.31 -5.08 -2.04
CA ALA A 99 17.44 -4.40 -1.43
C ALA A 99 16.98 -3.41 -0.34
N THR A 100 15.79 -2.83 -0.48
CA THR A 100 15.13 -2.01 0.55
C THR A 100 14.77 -2.76 1.82
N SER A 101 14.70 -4.10 1.80
CA SER A 101 14.48 -4.94 2.99
C SER A 101 15.74 -5.21 3.81
N ALA A 102 16.91 -4.69 3.40
CA ALA A 102 18.17 -4.92 4.08
C ALA A 102 18.12 -4.52 5.57
N GLU A 103 18.89 -5.21 6.41
CA GLU A 103 18.89 -5.04 7.87
C GLU A 103 19.05 -3.58 8.31
N ARG A 104 19.89 -2.80 7.61
CA ARG A 104 20.07 -1.37 7.87
C ARG A 104 18.75 -0.58 7.81
N PHE A 105 17.88 -0.85 6.83
CA PHE A 105 16.64 -0.12 6.64
C PHE A 105 15.56 -0.60 7.61
N ARG A 106 15.56 -1.89 7.94
CA ARG A 106 14.75 -2.42 9.05
C ARG A 106 15.10 -1.76 10.37
N ALA A 107 16.39 -1.59 10.66
CA ALA A 107 16.85 -0.89 11.87
C ALA A 107 16.45 0.60 11.87
N LEU A 108 16.48 1.27 10.71
CA LEU A 108 15.98 2.64 10.55
C LEU A 108 14.46 2.76 10.62
N SER A 109 13.73 1.66 10.45
CA SER A 109 12.28 1.58 10.66
C SER A 109 11.94 0.96 12.03
N ALA A 110 12.82 1.13 13.02
CA ALA A 110 12.69 0.61 14.38
C ALA A 110 12.34 -0.89 14.49
N GLY A 111 12.78 -1.71 13.52
CA GLY A 111 12.49 -3.14 13.48
C GLY A 111 11.08 -3.47 12.98
N ARG A 112 10.39 -2.54 12.28
CA ARG A 112 9.09 -2.77 11.63
C ARG A 112 9.06 -4.13 10.94
N SER A 113 8.09 -4.95 11.32
CA SER A 113 7.78 -6.23 10.70
C SER A 113 6.42 -6.11 10.02
N SER A 114 6.44 -5.95 8.69
CA SER A 114 5.24 -5.90 7.87
C SER A 114 5.52 -6.59 6.55
N ASN A 115 4.57 -7.41 6.09
CA ASN A 115 4.63 -8.05 4.78
C ASN A 115 3.70 -7.39 3.75
N LEU A 116 3.24 -6.16 4.00
CA LEU A 116 2.33 -5.43 3.10
C LEU A 116 2.96 -5.21 1.71
N SER A 117 4.18 -4.69 1.65
CA SER A 117 4.93 -4.49 0.39
C SER A 117 5.10 -5.81 -0.38
N LEU A 118 5.47 -6.88 0.34
CA LEU A 118 5.60 -8.21 -0.24
C LEU A 118 4.29 -8.70 -0.86
N LYS A 119 3.17 -8.60 -0.13
CA LYS A 119 1.85 -9.01 -0.64
C LYS A 119 1.45 -8.21 -1.88
N ARG A 120 1.68 -6.90 -1.90
CA ARG A 120 1.42 -6.07 -3.09
C ARG A 120 2.26 -6.51 -4.29
N ASN A 121 3.56 -6.74 -4.09
CA ASN A 121 4.46 -7.23 -5.14
C ASN A 121 4.08 -8.64 -5.63
N LEU A 122 3.67 -9.55 -4.73
CA LEU A 122 3.17 -10.88 -5.11
C LEU A 122 1.87 -10.78 -5.91
N GLY A 123 0.96 -9.89 -5.54
CA GLY A 123 -0.26 -9.63 -6.30
C GLY A 123 0.03 -9.15 -7.73
N LEU A 124 1.02 -8.27 -7.90
CA LEU A 124 1.47 -7.81 -9.21
C LEU A 124 2.05 -8.95 -10.07
N LEU A 125 2.95 -9.76 -9.51
CA LEU A 125 3.57 -10.86 -10.26
C LEU A 125 2.58 -11.99 -10.56
N LEU A 126 1.69 -12.30 -9.63
CA LEU A 126 0.59 -13.24 -9.86
C LEU A 126 -0.26 -12.77 -11.05
N ALA A 127 -0.63 -11.49 -11.08
CA ALA A 127 -1.39 -10.93 -12.19
C ALA A 127 -0.66 -11.06 -13.53
N ARG A 128 0.68 -10.90 -13.55
CA ARG A 128 1.50 -11.10 -14.75
C ARG A 128 1.49 -12.55 -15.24
N HIS A 129 1.72 -13.52 -14.34
CA HIS A 129 1.68 -14.94 -14.68
C HIS A 129 0.30 -15.36 -15.22
N LEU A 130 -0.77 -14.80 -14.67
CA LEU A 130 -2.14 -15.13 -15.08
C LEU A 130 -2.62 -14.33 -16.31
N GLY A 131 -1.78 -13.44 -16.84
CA GLY A 131 -2.09 -12.65 -18.02
C GLY A 131 -3.17 -11.58 -17.81
N TRP A 132 -3.50 -11.25 -16.55
CA TRP A 132 -4.41 -10.15 -16.24
C TRP A 132 -3.85 -8.83 -16.75
N GLN A 133 -4.74 -7.93 -17.13
CA GLN A 133 -4.48 -6.57 -17.61
C GLN A 133 -4.74 -5.52 -16.54
N LYS A 134 -5.76 -5.72 -15.69
CA LYS A 134 -6.11 -4.76 -14.65
C LYS A 134 -6.47 -5.45 -13.34
N ILE A 135 -5.81 -5.01 -12.27
CA ILE A 135 -6.14 -5.44 -10.91
C ILE A 135 -6.41 -4.23 -10.03
N MET A 136 -7.01 -4.47 -8.86
CA MET A 136 -7.17 -3.46 -7.83
C MET A 136 -6.70 -3.99 -6.48
N PHE A 137 -5.79 -3.27 -5.82
CA PHE A 137 -5.48 -3.49 -4.41
C PHE A 137 -6.54 -2.83 -3.53
N VAL A 138 -7.00 -3.56 -2.51
CA VAL A 138 -7.93 -3.07 -1.50
C VAL A 138 -7.49 -3.59 -0.13
N ASP A 139 -7.14 -2.70 0.80
CA ASP A 139 -6.79 -3.10 2.17
C ASP A 139 -8.04 -3.62 2.91
N ASP A 140 -7.85 -4.53 3.87
CA ASP A 140 -8.95 -5.27 4.52
C ASP A 140 -9.76 -4.45 5.54
N ASP A 141 -9.43 -3.17 5.72
CA ASP A 141 -10.15 -2.18 6.51
C ASP A 141 -10.79 -1.07 5.66
N ILE A 142 -10.72 -1.15 4.33
CA ILE A 142 -11.41 -0.22 3.44
C ILE A 142 -12.88 -0.59 3.29
N ILE A 143 -13.73 0.42 3.43
CA ILE A 143 -15.19 0.34 3.34
C ILE A 143 -15.74 1.41 2.40
N ARG A 144 -17.02 1.24 2.03
CA ARG A 144 -17.76 2.11 1.08
C ARG A 144 -17.17 2.17 -0.34
N LEU A 145 -16.36 1.19 -0.70
CA LEU A 145 -16.04 0.93 -2.10
C LEU A 145 -17.25 0.27 -2.78
N THR A 146 -17.58 0.71 -4.00
CA THR A 146 -18.78 0.26 -4.73
C THR A 146 -18.42 -0.26 -6.12
N PRO A 147 -19.23 -1.12 -6.76
CA PRO A 147 -18.98 -1.57 -8.14
C PRO A 147 -18.81 -0.43 -9.14
N HIS A 148 -19.53 0.67 -8.94
CA HIS A 148 -19.38 1.87 -9.76
C HIS A 148 -17.99 2.51 -9.64
N LEU A 149 -17.44 2.60 -8.43
CA LEU A 149 -16.07 3.11 -8.22
C LEU A 149 -15.03 2.17 -8.85
N VAL A 150 -15.21 0.86 -8.72
CA VAL A 150 -14.34 -0.14 -9.37
C VAL A 150 -14.37 0.01 -10.90
N ALA A 151 -15.55 0.19 -11.48
CA ALA A 151 -15.68 0.43 -12.93
C ALA A 151 -15.01 1.73 -13.38
N ARG A 152 -15.10 2.81 -12.57
CA ARG A 152 -14.39 4.07 -12.84
C ARG A 152 -12.88 3.91 -12.77
N VAL A 153 -12.37 3.17 -11.79
CA VAL A 153 -10.95 2.81 -11.72
C VAL A 153 -10.54 2.06 -12.98
N ALA A 154 -11.28 1.02 -13.38
CA ALA A 154 -11.00 0.25 -14.60
C ALA A 154 -10.96 1.13 -15.85
N HIS A 155 -11.87 2.10 -15.98
CA HIS A 155 -11.91 3.05 -17.09
C HIS A 155 -10.65 3.92 -17.11
N HIS A 156 -10.26 4.51 -15.98
CA HIS A 156 -9.06 5.37 -15.96
C HIS A 156 -7.76 4.58 -16.17
N LEU A 157 -7.73 3.28 -15.90
CA LEU A 157 -6.57 2.43 -16.22
C LEU A 157 -6.35 2.22 -17.74
N ASP A 158 -7.31 2.58 -18.61
CA ASP A 158 -7.11 2.51 -20.07
C ASP A 158 -6.01 3.44 -20.57
N GLY A 159 -5.82 4.58 -19.89
CA GLY A 159 -4.83 5.59 -20.24
C GLY A 159 -3.81 5.89 -19.14
N ASN A 160 -3.86 5.16 -18.03
CA ASN A 160 -3.01 5.41 -16.86
C ASN A 160 -2.48 4.11 -16.28
N ARG A 161 -1.27 4.16 -15.73
CA ARG A 161 -0.69 3.01 -15.02
C ARG A 161 -1.36 2.79 -13.66
N TYR A 162 -1.78 3.88 -13.02
CA TYR A 162 -2.44 3.88 -11.73
C TYR A 162 -3.71 4.72 -11.74
N ALA A 163 -4.70 4.26 -10.99
CA ALA A 163 -5.92 5.00 -10.71
C ALA A 163 -6.39 4.60 -9.31
N GLY A 164 -6.44 5.54 -8.38
CA GLY A 164 -6.74 5.22 -6.98
C GLY A 164 -7.77 6.15 -6.36
N LEU A 165 -8.15 5.80 -5.13
CA LEU A 165 -9.14 6.54 -4.35
C LEU A 165 -8.49 7.10 -3.09
N ARG A 166 -8.94 8.28 -2.66
CA ARG A 166 -8.51 8.87 -1.39
C ARG A 166 -9.32 8.32 -0.22
N THR A 167 -8.64 7.96 0.85
CA THR A 167 -9.27 7.54 2.10
C THR A 167 -9.60 8.76 2.95
N VAL A 168 -10.83 9.29 2.87
CA VAL A 168 -11.17 10.60 3.48
C VAL A 168 -11.67 10.54 4.93
N SER A 169 -12.04 9.36 5.40
CA SER A 169 -12.43 9.14 6.80
C SER A 169 -11.43 8.19 7.43
N PHE A 170 -10.79 8.62 8.52
CA PHE A 170 -9.61 7.97 9.12
C PHE A 170 -8.53 7.75 8.07
N PRO A 171 -7.96 8.84 7.53
CA PRO A 171 -7.07 8.76 6.38
C PRO A 171 -5.84 7.90 6.69
N ASP A 172 -5.41 7.18 5.66
CA ASP A 172 -4.20 6.36 5.66
C ASP A 172 -2.96 7.28 5.66
N ASN A 173 -2.61 7.76 6.85
CA ASN A 173 -1.59 8.75 7.12
C ASN A 173 -0.78 8.30 8.33
N SER A 174 0.46 8.78 8.43
CA SER A 174 1.33 8.46 9.56
C SER A 174 0.78 8.98 10.89
N VAL A 175 1.25 8.42 12.00
CA VAL A 175 0.90 8.88 13.35
C VAL A 175 1.23 10.37 13.53
N VAL A 176 2.35 10.84 12.95
CA VAL A 176 2.72 12.27 12.95
C VAL A 176 1.67 13.11 12.21
N CYS A 177 1.22 12.66 11.04
CA CYS A 177 0.13 13.32 10.30
C CYS A 177 -1.19 13.37 11.08
N HIS A 178 -1.54 12.32 11.82
CA HIS A 178 -2.69 12.35 12.72
C HIS A 178 -2.51 13.34 13.87
N ALA A 179 -1.30 13.45 14.42
CA ALA A 179 -0.99 14.44 15.45
C ALA A 179 -1.12 15.88 14.93
N ILE A 180 -0.78 16.16 13.66
CA ILE A 180 -1.02 17.46 13.00
C ILE A 180 -2.53 17.78 12.98
N ARG A 181 -3.36 16.83 12.55
CA ARG A 181 -4.82 17.02 12.50
C ARG A 181 -5.43 17.23 13.87
N ALA A 182 -4.93 16.51 14.88
CA ALA A 182 -5.43 16.59 16.24
C ALA A 182 -5.22 17.97 16.89
N ILE A 183 -4.20 18.73 16.48
CA ILE A 183 -4.03 20.14 16.89
C ILE A 183 -4.74 21.14 15.96
N GLY A 184 -5.64 20.68 15.10
CA GLY A 184 -6.45 21.50 14.19
C GLY A 184 -5.71 22.03 12.96
N ARG A 185 -4.49 21.56 12.67
CA ARG A 185 -3.75 21.95 11.46
C ARG A 185 -4.20 21.13 10.25
N PRO A 186 -4.21 21.74 9.04
CA PRO A 186 -4.56 21.02 7.82
C PRO A 186 -3.48 19.98 7.50
N GLN A 187 -3.93 18.77 7.15
CA GLN A 187 -3.09 17.72 6.58
C GLN A 187 -3.86 17.01 5.46
N GLY A 188 -3.32 17.11 4.25
CA GLY A 188 -3.86 16.54 3.03
C GLY A 188 -3.85 15.03 3.02
N ILE A 189 -4.56 14.49 2.04
CA ILE A 189 -4.72 13.04 1.82
C ILE A 189 -4.33 12.79 0.38
N PHE A 190 -3.36 11.92 0.18
CA PHE A 190 -2.94 11.48 -1.14
C PHE A 190 -3.68 10.18 -1.53
N VAL A 191 -3.61 9.79 -2.80
CA VAL A 191 -4.03 8.45 -3.20
C VAL A 191 -3.05 7.45 -2.59
N SER A 192 -3.55 6.41 -1.92
CA SER A 192 -2.73 5.37 -1.29
C SER A 192 -3.04 3.99 -1.88
N GLY A 193 -2.20 3.01 -1.56
CA GLY A 193 -2.35 1.61 -1.90
C GLY A 193 -3.56 0.94 -1.25
N ALA A 194 -4.22 1.62 -0.31
CA ALA A 194 -5.40 1.11 0.38
C ALA A 194 -6.59 0.86 -0.56
N ALA A 195 -6.69 1.63 -1.65
CA ALA A 195 -7.67 1.39 -2.71
C ALA A 195 -7.09 1.86 -4.07
N LEU A 196 -6.32 1.00 -4.72
CA LEU A 196 -5.49 1.35 -5.86
C LEU A 196 -5.65 0.38 -7.03
N GLY A 197 -6.14 0.88 -8.17
CA GLY A 197 -6.09 0.18 -9.44
C GLY A 197 -4.72 0.26 -10.09
N VAL A 198 -4.30 -0.84 -10.72
CA VAL A 198 -3.04 -0.96 -11.45
C VAL A 198 -3.28 -1.57 -12.83
N ASN A 199 -2.79 -0.90 -13.87
CA ASN A 199 -2.71 -1.47 -15.21
C ASN A 199 -1.48 -2.39 -15.27
N VAL A 200 -1.70 -3.66 -14.95
CA VAL A 200 -0.67 -4.70 -15.00
C VAL A 200 -0.40 -5.19 -16.42
N GLY A 201 -1.14 -4.72 -17.42
CA GLY A 201 -0.88 -4.95 -18.85
C GLY A 201 0.21 -4.06 -19.43
N ALA A 202 0.55 -2.95 -18.76
CA ALA A 202 1.61 -2.02 -19.17
C ALA A 202 2.98 -2.69 -19.32
N ASP A 203 3.95 -2.06 -19.98
CA ASP A 203 5.25 -2.70 -20.21
C ASP A 203 6.11 -2.80 -18.95
N LEU A 204 6.06 -1.79 -18.08
CA LEU A 204 6.82 -1.75 -16.83
C LEU A 204 5.86 -1.73 -15.64
N LEU A 205 6.19 -2.52 -14.61
CA LEU A 205 5.57 -2.40 -13.28
C LEU A 205 6.55 -1.74 -12.32
N ASP A 206 6.04 -0.85 -11.48
CA ASP A 206 6.80 -0.27 -10.38
C ASP A 206 6.71 -1.19 -9.15
N VAL A 207 7.81 -1.31 -8.41
CA VAL A 207 7.92 -2.13 -7.19
C VAL A 207 7.46 -1.36 -5.97
N PHE A 208 6.81 -2.05 -5.03
CA PHE A 208 6.54 -1.56 -3.68
C PHE A 208 7.75 -1.90 -2.79
N PRO A 209 8.61 -0.94 -2.39
CA PRO A 209 9.77 -1.24 -1.55
C PRO A 209 9.36 -1.64 -0.13
N ASP A 210 10.27 -2.26 0.63
CA ASP A 210 10.02 -2.59 2.03
C ASP A 210 10.27 -1.36 2.94
N ALA A 211 9.27 -0.48 3.02
CA ALA A 211 9.21 0.66 3.91
C ALA A 211 7.73 0.99 4.21
N TYR A 212 7.47 1.87 5.18
CA TYR A 212 6.16 2.53 5.29
C TYR A 212 5.96 3.52 4.12
N ASN A 213 4.72 3.74 3.70
CA ASN A 213 4.37 4.46 2.46
C ASN A 213 4.98 3.83 1.18
N GLU A 214 5.09 2.49 1.12
CA GLU A 214 5.65 1.79 -0.05
C GLU A 214 4.90 2.09 -1.36
N ASP A 215 3.64 2.44 -1.25
CA ASP A 215 2.76 2.87 -2.33
C ASP A 215 3.17 4.21 -2.92
N TRP A 216 3.59 5.19 -2.12
CA TRP A 216 4.09 6.47 -2.62
C TRP A 216 5.32 6.28 -3.49
N PHE A 217 6.18 5.32 -3.15
CA PHE A 217 7.31 4.96 -4.00
C PHE A 217 6.83 4.33 -5.30
N ALA A 218 5.96 3.32 -5.27
CA ALA A 218 5.40 2.73 -6.50
C ALA A 218 4.71 3.79 -7.41
N LEU A 219 4.02 4.77 -6.81
CA LEU A 219 3.32 5.84 -7.51
C LEU A 219 4.24 6.97 -8.00
N ALA A 220 5.46 7.10 -7.50
CA ALA A 220 6.35 8.25 -7.70
C ALA A 220 6.56 8.61 -9.19
N GLY A 221 6.75 7.59 -10.04
CA GLY A 221 6.93 7.79 -11.47
C GLY A 221 5.68 8.36 -12.16
N GLU A 222 4.48 7.96 -11.71
CA GLU A 222 3.21 8.48 -12.24
C GLU A 222 2.90 9.87 -11.69
N ALA A 223 3.05 10.04 -10.38
CA ALA A 223 2.87 11.30 -9.67
C ALA A 223 3.68 12.44 -10.32
N ARG A 224 4.95 12.17 -10.68
CA ARG A 224 5.82 13.14 -11.34
C ARG A 224 5.46 13.42 -12.79
N ARG A 225 5.03 12.41 -13.56
CA ARG A 225 4.83 12.54 -15.01
C ARG A 225 3.47 13.15 -15.37
N ASN A 226 2.40 12.60 -14.81
CA ASN A 226 1.04 12.85 -15.26
C ASN A 226 0.10 13.26 -14.11
N GLY A 227 0.59 13.20 -12.88
CA GLY A 227 -0.24 13.15 -11.68
C GLY A 227 -0.98 11.82 -11.56
N VAL A 228 -1.10 11.30 -10.34
CA VAL A 228 -1.86 10.05 -10.10
C VAL A 228 -3.36 10.34 -10.27
N ALA A 229 -4.07 9.51 -11.04
CA ALA A 229 -5.50 9.69 -11.24
C ALA A 229 -6.27 9.47 -9.92
N ASP A 230 -6.86 10.54 -9.39
CA ASP A 230 -7.75 10.53 -8.23
C ASP A 230 -9.18 10.32 -8.71
N VAL A 231 -9.68 9.08 -8.53
CA VAL A 231 -10.96 8.61 -9.07
C VAL A 231 -12.12 8.83 -8.11
N GLY A 232 -11.85 9.20 -6.86
CA GLY A 232 -12.89 9.42 -5.86
C GLY A 232 -12.42 9.08 -4.47
N GLU A 233 -13.38 8.78 -3.61
CA GLU A 233 -13.14 8.67 -2.18
C GLU A 233 -13.71 7.38 -1.62
N VAL A 234 -12.96 6.78 -0.69
CA VAL A 234 -13.37 5.65 0.13
C VAL A 234 -13.23 6.02 1.61
N ARG A 235 -13.61 5.11 2.50
CA ARG A 235 -13.40 5.27 3.93
C ARG A 235 -12.63 4.09 4.47
N GLN A 236 -11.85 4.33 5.50
CA GLN A 236 -11.24 3.29 6.31
C GLN A 236 -12.04 3.12 7.59
N LEU A 237 -11.96 1.92 8.17
CA LEU A 237 -12.48 1.69 9.51
C LEU A 237 -11.78 2.60 10.52
N GLU A 238 -12.54 3.04 11.51
CA GLU A 238 -12.01 3.88 12.57
C GLU A 238 -10.96 3.11 13.39
N PHE A 239 -9.85 3.77 13.71
CA PHE A 239 -8.82 3.28 14.61
C PHE A 239 -8.25 4.45 15.42
N ASP A 240 -7.64 4.16 16.56
CA ASP A 240 -6.90 5.15 17.33
C ASP A 240 -5.44 5.17 16.84
N PRO A 241 -4.97 6.24 16.19
CA PRO A 241 -3.60 6.31 15.68
C PRO A 241 -2.55 6.41 16.80
N PHE A 242 -2.96 6.63 18.05
CA PHE A 242 -2.07 6.76 19.20
C PHE A 242 -2.15 5.57 20.15
N ASP A 243 -2.81 4.47 19.76
CA ASP A 243 -2.97 3.27 20.60
C ASP A 243 -1.63 2.61 20.95
N ASP A 244 -0.72 2.58 19.99
CA ASP A 244 0.66 2.13 20.12
C ASP A 244 1.64 3.25 19.72
N PRO A 245 2.29 3.93 20.69
CA PRO A 245 3.32 4.92 20.41
C PRO A 245 4.47 4.41 19.54
N GLN A 246 4.81 3.12 19.61
CA GLN A 246 5.90 2.53 18.86
C GLN A 246 5.64 2.56 17.35
N ARG A 247 4.36 2.56 16.95
CA ARG A 247 3.94 2.72 15.55
C ARG A 247 4.55 3.96 14.89
N ALA A 248 4.67 5.06 15.63
CA ALA A 248 5.28 6.28 15.11
C ALA A 248 6.75 6.08 14.73
N ALA A 249 7.52 5.31 15.51
CA ALA A 249 8.90 4.95 15.16
C ALA A 249 8.97 3.99 13.96
N PHE A 250 8.02 3.07 13.82
CA PHE A 250 7.95 2.16 12.66
C PHE A 250 7.70 2.88 11.34
N GLU A 251 6.93 3.97 11.37
CA GLU A 251 6.52 4.73 10.19
C GLU A 251 7.53 5.81 9.81
N GLU A 252 8.26 6.37 10.79
CA GLU A 252 9.05 7.61 10.66
C GLU A 252 10.02 7.62 9.48
N PHE A 253 10.79 6.54 9.27
CA PHE A 253 11.77 6.50 8.19
C PHE A 253 11.12 6.50 6.81
N GLY A 254 10.08 5.68 6.61
CA GLY A 254 9.34 5.65 5.35
C GLY A 254 8.63 6.97 5.08
N ASP A 255 8.03 7.56 6.13
CA ASP A 255 7.32 8.84 6.04
C ASP A 255 8.28 10.00 5.74
N LEU A 256 9.46 10.07 6.39
CA LEU A 256 10.52 11.04 6.09
C LEU A 256 10.94 11.00 4.61
N VAL A 257 11.27 9.80 4.11
CA VAL A 257 11.79 9.65 2.75
C VAL A 257 10.69 9.90 1.72
N ALA A 258 9.46 9.43 1.95
CA ALA A 258 8.33 9.65 1.06
C ALA A 258 7.96 11.14 0.98
N GLU A 259 7.80 11.82 2.13
CA GLU A 259 7.46 13.24 2.22
C GLU A 259 8.55 14.12 1.60
N GLY A 260 9.83 13.81 1.83
CA GLY A 260 10.94 14.54 1.21
C GLY A 260 10.95 14.38 -0.30
N LEU A 261 10.81 13.15 -0.80
CA LEU A 261 10.78 12.89 -2.23
C LEU A 261 9.60 13.61 -2.92
N TYR A 262 8.42 13.56 -2.31
CA TYR A 262 7.23 14.22 -2.84
C TYR A 262 7.26 15.75 -2.66
N GLY A 263 8.01 16.25 -1.67
CA GLY A 263 8.36 17.66 -1.53
C GLY A 263 9.18 18.16 -2.72
N LEU A 264 10.17 17.39 -3.17
CA LEU A 264 10.95 17.71 -4.39
C LEU A 264 10.08 17.72 -5.64
N PHE A 265 9.21 16.71 -5.81
CA PHE A 265 8.30 16.64 -6.96
C PHE A 265 7.34 17.83 -7.00
N ASN A 266 6.87 18.25 -5.82
CA ASN A 266 6.05 19.44 -5.69
C ASN A 266 6.76 20.72 -6.17
N ASP A 267 8.08 20.80 -5.98
CA ASP A 267 8.89 21.92 -6.42
C ASP A 267 9.33 21.80 -7.90
N GLY A 268 8.84 20.78 -8.61
CA GLY A 268 9.21 20.51 -10.00
C GLY A 268 10.58 19.86 -10.18
N PHE A 269 11.21 19.40 -9.09
CA PHE A 269 12.46 18.66 -9.13
C PHE A 269 12.22 17.16 -9.30
N ASP A 270 13.26 16.43 -9.70
CA ASP A 270 13.26 14.97 -9.71
C ASP A 270 14.09 14.39 -8.56
N ALA A 271 14.12 13.06 -8.45
CA ALA A 271 14.82 12.34 -7.40
C ALA A 271 16.34 12.57 -7.40
N SER A 272 16.95 13.06 -8.48
CA SER A 272 18.39 13.37 -8.52
C SER A 272 18.76 14.52 -7.57
N ARG A 273 17.77 15.34 -7.17
CA ARG A 273 17.94 16.45 -6.21
C ARG A 273 17.84 16.00 -4.76
N ALA A 274 17.50 14.73 -4.50
CA ALA A 274 17.49 14.13 -3.17
C ALA A 274 18.91 13.78 -2.70
N THR A 275 19.80 14.78 -2.66
CA THR A 275 21.20 14.67 -2.24
C THR A 275 21.32 14.62 -0.70
N ALA A 276 22.51 14.31 -0.19
CA ALA A 276 22.76 14.37 1.25
C ALA A 276 22.44 15.76 1.84
N ASP A 277 22.90 16.83 1.19
CA ASP A 277 22.62 18.21 1.64
C ASP A 277 21.11 18.52 1.67
N TYR A 278 20.33 17.99 0.73
CA TYR A 278 18.88 18.13 0.76
C TYR A 278 18.28 17.42 1.98
N TRP A 279 18.70 16.19 2.23
CA TRP A 279 18.19 15.40 3.36
C TRP A 279 18.62 15.96 4.71
N GLU A 280 19.79 16.58 4.82
CA GLU A 280 20.23 17.28 6.02
C GLU A 280 19.22 18.37 6.40
N GLY A 281 18.90 19.28 5.49
CA GLY A 281 17.89 20.31 5.73
C GLY A 281 16.49 19.73 5.94
N PHE A 282 16.10 18.69 5.20
CA PHE A 282 14.77 18.10 5.35
C PHE A 282 14.57 17.39 6.70
N ILE A 283 15.61 16.72 7.23
CA ILE A 283 15.59 16.09 8.55
C ILE A 283 15.45 17.15 9.65
N GLU A 284 16.21 18.24 9.57
CA GLU A 284 16.11 19.37 10.52
C GLU A 284 14.69 19.95 10.53
N GLU A 285 14.13 20.24 9.36
CA GLU A 285 12.78 20.78 9.24
C GLU A 285 11.70 19.80 9.75
N ARG A 286 11.87 18.50 9.51
CA ARG A 286 10.97 17.47 10.05
C ARG A 286 11.04 17.40 11.58
N ALA A 287 12.22 17.50 12.16
CA ALA A 287 12.40 17.53 13.61
C ALA A 287 11.72 18.76 14.23
N GLU A 288 11.90 19.94 13.62
CA GLU A 288 11.23 21.18 14.04
C GLU A 288 9.70 21.06 13.99
N LEU A 289 9.16 20.49 12.91
CA LEU A 289 7.74 20.23 12.76
C LEU A 289 7.19 19.35 13.89
N ILE A 290 7.82 18.19 14.14
CA ILE A 290 7.37 17.25 15.18
C ILE A 290 7.46 17.88 16.58
N MET A 291 8.54 18.61 16.87
CA MET A 291 8.68 19.35 18.13
C MET A 291 7.60 20.42 18.30
N ASP A 292 7.24 21.11 17.22
CA ASP A 292 6.19 22.13 17.25
C ASP A 292 4.80 21.53 17.52
N ILE A 293 4.46 20.44 16.84
CA ILE A 293 3.21 19.70 17.07
C ILE A 293 3.14 19.23 18.52
N ARG A 294 4.24 18.65 19.04
CA ARG A 294 4.33 18.18 20.44
C ARG A 294 4.07 19.29 21.45
N ARG A 295 4.58 20.51 21.23
CA ARG A 295 4.33 21.66 22.12
C ARG A 295 2.85 22.06 22.18
N GLN A 296 2.12 21.89 21.08
CA GLN A 296 0.70 22.28 20.97
C GLN A 296 -0.28 21.28 21.56
N HIS A 297 0.09 20.00 21.66
CA HIS A 297 -0.78 18.95 22.24
C HIS A 297 -1.10 19.14 23.73
N GLY A 298 -0.39 20.03 24.43
CA GLY A 298 -0.59 20.29 25.86
C GLY A 298 -0.28 19.07 26.75
N ALA A 299 -0.02 19.29 28.03
CA ALA A 299 0.50 18.24 28.90
C ALA A 299 -0.52 17.19 29.39
N ARG A 300 -1.83 17.37 29.15
CA ARG A 300 -2.87 16.55 29.84
C ARG A 300 -3.94 15.90 28.95
N GLU A 301 -4.26 16.42 27.77
CA GLU A 301 -5.37 15.88 26.95
C GLU A 301 -4.92 14.84 25.91
N HIS A 302 -3.63 14.81 25.55
CA HIS A 302 -3.11 13.93 24.48
C HIS A 302 -1.81 13.21 24.87
N VAL A 303 -1.77 12.60 26.06
CA VAL A 303 -0.56 11.91 26.58
C VAL A 303 -0.02 10.87 25.60
N GLN A 304 -0.91 10.10 24.95
CA GLN A 304 -0.47 9.08 23.97
C GLN A 304 0.10 9.71 22.70
N ALA A 305 -0.53 10.76 22.14
CA ALA A 305 0.02 11.46 20.99
C ALA A 305 1.41 12.06 21.30
N VAL A 306 1.62 12.61 22.50
CA VAL A 306 2.93 13.11 22.93
C VAL A 306 3.97 11.98 23.00
N LYS A 307 3.59 10.79 23.49
CA LYS A 307 4.48 9.62 23.48
C LYS A 307 4.83 9.21 22.05
N SER A 308 3.84 9.10 21.16
CA SER A 308 4.08 8.78 19.75
C SER A 308 5.02 9.78 19.08
N LEU A 309 4.84 11.08 19.32
CA LEU A 309 5.73 12.12 18.78
C LEU A 309 7.16 12.02 19.34
N ASN A 310 7.33 11.56 20.58
CA ASN A 310 8.66 11.31 21.13
C ASN A 310 9.32 10.07 20.49
N GLU A 311 8.57 9.01 20.21
CA GLU A 311 9.07 7.83 19.48
C GLU A 311 9.49 8.20 18.04
N ALA A 312 8.70 9.03 17.35
CA ALA A 312 9.07 9.57 16.04
C ALA A 312 10.38 10.39 16.11
N LEU A 313 10.51 11.31 17.07
CA LEU A 313 11.74 12.10 17.25
C LEU A 313 12.96 11.23 17.60
N TYR A 314 12.77 10.24 18.47
CA TYR A 314 13.83 9.31 18.85
C TYR A 314 14.32 8.52 17.64
N GLN A 315 13.40 8.10 16.76
CA GLN A 315 13.78 7.42 15.54
C GLN A 315 14.43 8.36 14.52
N LEU A 316 13.92 9.58 14.38
CA LEU A 316 14.45 10.59 13.46
C LEU A 316 15.91 10.96 13.78
N ASP A 317 16.28 11.08 15.06
CA ASP A 317 17.66 11.37 15.51
C ASP A 317 18.69 10.32 15.05
N ARG A 318 18.22 9.11 14.71
CA ARG A 318 19.07 8.01 14.24
C ARG A 318 19.25 7.98 12.72
N ILE A 319 18.40 8.69 11.98
CA ILE A 319 18.42 8.71 10.51
C ILE A 319 19.44 9.75 10.05
N ARG A 320 20.40 9.32 9.22
CA ARG A 320 21.37 10.23 8.60
C ARG A 320 20.97 10.57 7.16
N PRO A 321 21.41 11.73 6.63
CA PRO A 321 21.18 12.07 5.22
C PRO A 321 21.65 10.99 4.23
N ALA A 322 22.79 10.35 4.53
CA ALA A 322 23.34 9.27 3.72
C ALA A 322 22.43 8.02 3.67
N ASP A 323 21.64 7.77 4.71
CA ASP A 323 20.71 6.64 4.76
C ASP A 323 19.56 6.83 3.78
N CYS A 324 19.02 8.06 3.68
CA CYS A 324 17.98 8.41 2.72
C CYS A 324 18.47 8.25 1.27
N VAL A 325 19.69 8.73 0.97
CA VAL A 325 20.33 8.52 -0.34
C VAL A 325 20.55 7.04 -0.64
N ALA A 326 21.02 6.27 0.35
CA ALA A 326 21.25 4.84 0.21
C ALA A 326 19.95 4.07 -0.03
N PHE A 327 18.85 4.48 0.61
CA PHE A 327 17.53 3.91 0.39
C PHE A 327 17.02 4.14 -1.03
N LEU A 328 17.09 5.38 -1.53
CA LEU A 328 16.67 5.68 -2.90
C LEU A 328 17.46 4.90 -3.96
N ARG A 329 18.76 4.64 -3.71
CA ARG A 329 19.57 3.78 -4.58
C ARG A 329 19.11 2.33 -4.52
N ALA A 330 18.90 1.78 -3.33
CA ALA A 330 18.39 0.42 -3.16
C ALA A 330 17.01 0.25 -3.81
N TRP A 331 16.13 1.25 -3.69
CA TRP A 331 14.84 1.25 -4.35
C TRP A 331 14.95 1.29 -5.90
N ALA A 332 15.91 2.04 -6.46
CA ALA A 332 16.14 2.02 -7.91
C ALA A 332 16.67 0.67 -8.41
N GLU A 333 17.51 -0.01 -7.61
CA GLU A 333 17.94 -1.39 -7.88
C GLU A 333 16.74 -2.34 -7.85
N ASP A 334 15.87 -2.21 -6.85
CA ASP A 334 14.64 -2.98 -6.74
C ASP A 334 13.70 -2.79 -7.93
N GLN A 335 13.55 -1.55 -8.41
CA GLN A 335 12.75 -1.28 -9.62
C GLN A 335 13.27 -2.05 -10.83
N THR A 336 14.60 -2.04 -11.02
CA THR A 336 15.23 -2.72 -12.15
C THR A 336 15.05 -4.23 -12.07
N ALA A 337 15.32 -4.81 -10.90
CA ALA A 337 15.19 -6.25 -10.66
C ALA A 337 13.71 -6.71 -10.78
N PHE A 338 12.78 -5.94 -10.22
CA PHE A 338 11.36 -6.25 -10.25
C PHE A 338 10.79 -6.14 -11.67
N ALA A 339 11.18 -5.12 -12.44
CA ALA A 339 10.75 -4.98 -13.83
C ALA A 339 11.19 -6.17 -14.69
N ALA A 340 12.43 -6.65 -14.51
CA ALA A 340 12.92 -7.84 -15.20
C ALA A 340 12.09 -9.09 -14.84
N ARG A 341 11.79 -9.28 -13.54
CA ARG A 341 10.98 -10.41 -13.08
C ARG A 341 9.52 -10.33 -13.56
N ALA A 342 8.94 -9.13 -13.60
CA ALA A 342 7.59 -8.92 -14.12
C ALA A 342 7.51 -9.17 -15.63
N GLN A 343 8.57 -8.86 -16.37
CA GLN A 343 8.67 -9.17 -17.80
C GLN A 343 8.77 -10.68 -18.04
N ASP A 344 9.63 -11.37 -17.28
CA ASP A 344 9.74 -12.83 -17.33
C ASP A 344 8.39 -13.52 -17.03
N ALA A 345 7.68 -13.07 -16.00
CA ALA A 345 6.34 -13.56 -15.67
C ALA A 345 5.30 -13.29 -16.78
N ARG A 346 5.46 -12.20 -17.54
CA ARG A 346 4.58 -11.86 -18.67
C ARG A 346 4.81 -12.77 -19.87
N GLU A 347 6.05 -13.18 -20.11
CA GLU A 347 6.46 -14.09 -21.19
C GLU A 347 6.13 -15.55 -20.87
N ASN A 348 6.24 -15.92 -19.59
CA ASN A 348 5.98 -17.26 -19.06
C ASN A 348 4.64 -17.31 -18.30
N ARG A 349 3.54 -17.05 -19.02
CA ARG A 349 2.19 -17.15 -18.45
C ARG A 349 1.83 -18.59 -18.15
N CYS A 350 1.08 -18.79 -17.07
CA CYS A 350 0.74 -20.11 -16.56
C CYS A 350 -0.60 -20.12 -15.81
N ASP A 351 -1.01 -21.29 -15.33
CA ASP A 351 -2.22 -21.47 -14.51
C ASP A 351 -1.96 -21.15 -13.02
N TYR A 352 -3.00 -21.26 -12.17
CA TYR A 352 -2.86 -20.92 -10.74
C TYR A 352 -1.79 -21.77 -10.03
N PRO A 353 -1.81 -23.12 -10.10
CA PRO A 353 -0.80 -23.93 -9.44
C PRO A 353 0.64 -23.60 -9.81
N GLU A 354 0.92 -23.42 -11.10
CA GLU A 354 2.26 -23.08 -11.57
C GLU A 354 2.66 -21.66 -11.14
N ALA A 355 1.75 -20.67 -11.23
CA ALA A 355 2.02 -19.31 -10.79
C ALA A 355 2.35 -19.24 -9.28
N PHE A 356 1.57 -19.90 -8.43
CA PHE A 356 1.86 -19.95 -6.99
C PHE A 356 3.19 -20.65 -6.69
N THR A 357 3.54 -21.70 -7.44
CA THR A 357 4.81 -22.40 -7.31
C THR A 357 5.99 -21.50 -7.69
N GLU A 358 5.91 -20.76 -8.80
CA GLU A 358 6.97 -19.85 -9.24
C GLU A 358 7.20 -18.67 -8.29
N LEU A 359 6.12 -18.23 -7.63
CA LEU A 359 6.14 -17.21 -6.57
C LEU A 359 6.60 -17.77 -5.21
N GLY A 360 6.90 -19.07 -5.12
CA GLY A 360 7.32 -19.70 -3.86
C GLY A 360 6.23 -19.73 -2.79
N ILE A 361 4.96 -19.69 -3.19
CA ILE A 361 3.80 -19.74 -2.30
C ILE A 361 3.32 -21.20 -2.22
N THR A 362 3.58 -21.83 -1.09
CA THR A 362 3.31 -23.28 -0.90
C THR A 362 1.94 -23.57 -0.30
N ARG A 363 1.37 -22.63 0.44
CA ARG A 363 0.07 -22.79 1.11
C ARG A 363 -0.95 -21.85 0.50
N TRP A 364 -1.70 -22.38 -0.46
CA TRP A 364 -2.80 -21.67 -1.12
C TRP A 364 -3.96 -22.61 -1.44
N ARG A 365 -5.14 -22.05 -1.75
CA ARG A 365 -6.33 -22.79 -2.19
C ARG A 365 -7.28 -21.92 -2.98
N GLU A 366 -8.11 -22.56 -3.81
CA GLU A 366 -9.30 -21.95 -4.36
C GLU A 366 -10.47 -22.02 -3.36
N ALA A 367 -11.34 -21.02 -3.40
CA ALA A 367 -12.61 -21.01 -2.69
C ALA A 367 -13.70 -20.38 -3.56
N SER A 368 -14.92 -20.90 -3.46
CA SER A 368 -16.06 -20.39 -4.23
C SER A 368 -17.36 -20.59 -3.46
N PHE A 369 -18.38 -19.83 -3.84
CA PHE A 369 -19.73 -20.00 -3.30
C PHE A 369 -20.19 -21.46 -3.33
N GLY A 370 -20.75 -21.96 -2.22
CA GLY A 370 -21.33 -23.30 -2.14
C GLY A 370 -20.31 -24.44 -2.06
N HIS A 371 -19.01 -24.18 -2.17
CA HIS A 371 -17.97 -25.13 -1.79
C HIS A 371 -17.70 -25.02 -0.29
N ALA A 372 -18.42 -25.84 0.49
CA ALA A 372 -18.13 -25.98 1.91
C ALA A 372 -16.67 -26.42 2.09
N PRO A 373 -15.93 -25.87 3.06
CA PRO A 373 -14.67 -26.47 3.47
C PRO A 373 -14.96 -27.93 3.84
N LEU A 374 -14.20 -28.88 3.29
CA LEU A 374 -14.17 -30.23 3.85
C LEU A 374 -13.86 -30.09 5.34
N SER A 375 -14.89 -30.23 6.16
CA SER A 375 -14.75 -30.34 7.60
C SER A 375 -13.75 -31.45 7.84
N LEU A 376 -12.62 -31.15 8.48
CA LEU A 376 -11.76 -32.14 9.13
C LEU A 376 -12.55 -32.76 10.30
N ALA A 377 -13.58 -33.55 9.96
CA ALA A 377 -14.22 -34.47 10.86
C ALA A 377 -13.39 -35.75 10.84
N GLY A 378 -12.41 -35.87 11.74
CA GLY A 378 -11.70 -37.14 11.88
C GLY A 378 -10.32 -37.14 12.51
N ALA A 379 -10.09 -36.44 13.62
CA ALA A 379 -9.00 -36.79 14.53
C ALA A 379 -9.57 -36.95 15.94
N ARG A 380 -10.27 -38.07 16.16
CA ARG A 380 -10.53 -38.64 17.48
C ARG A 380 -9.63 -39.86 17.65
N ARG A 381 -8.50 -39.67 18.32
CA ARG A 381 -7.96 -40.40 19.49
C ARG A 381 -6.46 -40.27 19.56
#